data_AF-A0A318I4X7-F1
#
_entry.id   AF-A0A318I4X7-F1
#
_cell.length_a   1.000
_cell.length_b   1.000
_cell.length_c   1.000
_cell.angle_alpha   90.00
_cell.angle_beta   90.00
_cell.angle_gamma   90.00
#
_symmetry.space_group_name_H-M   'P 1'
#
loop_
_entity.id
_entity.type
_entity.pdbx_description
1 polymer ?
#
loop_
_entity_poly.entity_id
_entity_poly.type
_entity_poly.pdbx_seq_one_letter_code
_entity_poly.pdbx_strand_id
1 'polypeptide(L)'
;MGKQKKITTLDLLEQMANKNQETSSTLEQLKLDRMGLKQQTTSLNVRKEDAINKLEKNRKPKEESPSENNHNIGKQLDVLLQTDKLKNKKETFFMTINSDCAMKYEKLAMGISYKMGVKTSRNDLIRKVLLDFTNRNYEKLITLIEQK
;
A
#
# COMPACT_ATOMS: atom_id res chain seq x y z
N MET A 1 -51.98 14.76 -11.77
CA MET A 1 -51.67 13.36 -12.15
C MET A 1 -50.70 13.37 -13.33
N GLY A 2 -49.44 13.02 -13.12
CA GLY A 2 -48.40 13.03 -14.16
C GLY A 2 -48.49 11.78 -15.03
N LYS A 3 -48.66 11.95 -16.34
CA LYS A 3 -48.71 10.85 -17.32
C LYS A 3 -47.32 10.22 -17.44
N GLN A 4 -47.16 8.96 -17.02
CA GLN A 4 -45.94 8.19 -17.29
C GLN A 4 -45.86 7.90 -18.79
N LYS A 5 -44.85 8.48 -19.47
CA LYS A 5 -44.57 8.20 -20.87
C LYS A 5 -44.00 6.78 -20.99
N LYS A 6 -44.58 5.96 -21.86
CA LYS A 6 -44.06 4.62 -22.16
C LYS A 6 -42.73 4.80 -22.89
N ILE A 7 -41.64 4.35 -22.26
CA ILE A 7 -40.30 4.39 -22.84
C ILE A 7 -40.19 3.26 -23.85
N THR A 8 -39.91 3.61 -25.11
CA THR A 8 -39.69 2.67 -26.20
C THR A 8 -38.27 2.11 -26.15
N THR A 9 -38.04 0.91 -26.72
CA THR A 9 -36.70 0.29 -26.78
C THR A 9 -35.67 1.18 -27.50
N LEU A 10 -36.13 1.98 -28.46
CA LEU A 10 -35.31 2.94 -29.20
C LEU A 10 -34.85 4.11 -28.30
N ASP A 11 -35.74 4.65 -27.44
CA ASP A 11 -35.39 5.67 -26.44
C ASP A 11 -34.34 5.14 -25.45
N LEU A 12 -34.43 3.86 -25.08
CA LEU A 12 -33.47 3.24 -24.16
C LEU A 12 -32.08 3.11 -24.80
N LEU A 13 -32.02 2.71 -26.07
CA LEU A 13 -30.77 2.62 -26.83
C LEU A 13 -30.13 4.00 -27.01
N GLU A 14 -30.93 5.02 -27.31
CA GLU A 14 -30.48 6.41 -27.43
C GLU A 14 -29.96 6.96 -26.09
N GLN A 15 -30.65 6.69 -24.98
CA GLN A 15 -30.16 7.06 -23.64
C GLN A 15 -28.84 6.37 -23.29
N MET A 16 -28.68 5.10 -23.65
CA MET A 16 -27.44 4.36 -23.39
C MET A 16 -26.29 4.88 -24.25
N ALA A 17 -26.53 5.23 -25.52
CA ALA A 17 -25.54 5.83 -26.39
C ALA A 17 -25.10 7.22 -25.87
N ASN A 18 -26.05 8.07 -25.48
CA ASN A 18 -25.78 9.40 -24.96
C ASN A 18 -25.00 9.34 -23.63
N LYS A 19 -25.40 8.44 -22.70
CA LYS A 19 -24.65 8.21 -21.45
C LYS A 19 -23.23 7.73 -21.71
N ASN A 20 -23.03 6.86 -22.70
CA ASN A 20 -21.69 6.36 -23.04
C ASN A 20 -20.79 7.48 -23.58
N GLN A 21 -21.37 8.39 -24.39
CA GLN A 21 -20.67 9.57 -24.90
C GLN A 21 -20.29 10.56 -23.78
N GLU A 22 -21.18 10.80 -22.81
CA GLU A 22 -20.90 11.61 -21.62
C GLU A 22 -19.81 10.98 -20.73
N THR A 23 -19.79 9.64 -20.58
CA THR A 23 -18.74 8.95 -19.84
C THR A 23 -17.39 9.02 -20.55
N SER A 24 -17.37 9.02 -21.89
CA SER A 24 -16.15 9.16 -22.65
C SER A 24 -15.57 10.58 -22.58
N SER A 25 -16.42 11.60 -22.64
CA SER A 25 -15.98 13.00 -22.56
C SER A 25 -15.45 13.35 -21.16
N THR A 26 -16.09 12.87 -20.11
CA THR A 26 -15.62 13.03 -18.72
C THR A 26 -14.28 12.33 -18.48
N LEU A 27 -14.04 11.16 -19.09
CA LEU A 27 -12.75 10.47 -19.03
C LEU A 27 -11.62 11.26 -19.69
N GLU A 28 -11.86 11.83 -20.87
CA GLU A 28 -10.87 12.68 -21.56
C GLU A 28 -10.58 13.96 -20.77
N GLN A 29 -11.60 14.56 -20.14
CA GLN A 29 -11.42 15.74 -19.29
C GLN A 29 -10.58 15.41 -18.03
N LEU A 30 -10.84 14.27 -17.39
CA LEU A 30 -10.03 13.77 -16.26
C LEU A 30 -8.58 13.45 -16.67
N LYS A 31 -8.34 13.06 -17.92
CA LYS A 31 -7.00 12.81 -18.47
C LYS A 31 -6.25 14.12 -18.72
N LEU A 32 -6.94 15.14 -19.24
CA LEU A 32 -6.39 16.49 -19.41
C LEU A 32 -6.04 17.14 -18.06
N ASP A 33 -6.91 17.02 -17.06
CA ASP A 33 -6.66 17.54 -15.70
C ASP A 33 -5.42 16.92 -15.05
N ARG A 34 -5.17 15.62 -15.30
CA ARG A 34 -3.95 14.93 -14.83
C ARG A 34 -2.69 15.35 -15.59
N MET A 35 -2.82 15.82 -16.81
CA MET A 35 -1.69 16.32 -17.62
C MET A 35 -1.35 17.79 -17.30
N GLY A 36 -2.34 18.62 -16.95
CA GLY A 36 -2.14 20.01 -16.54
C GLY A 36 -1.40 20.16 -15.20
N LEU A 37 -1.43 19.15 -14.33
CA LEU A 37 -0.79 19.17 -13.00
C LEU A 37 0.67 18.66 -13.01
N LYS A 38 1.37 18.71 -14.15
CA LYS A 38 2.79 18.34 -14.28
C LYS A 38 3.63 19.47 -14.86
N GLN A 39 3.63 20.63 -14.21
CA GLN A 39 4.67 21.65 -14.40
C GLN A 39 5.07 22.28 -13.06
N GLN A 40 5.66 21.47 -12.17
CA GLN A 40 6.63 21.97 -11.19
C GLN A 40 7.30 20.78 -10.50
N THR A 41 8.39 20.29 -11.09
CA THR A 41 9.61 19.91 -10.36
C THR A 41 10.73 19.79 -11.38
N THR A 42 11.52 20.85 -11.41
CA THR A 42 12.95 20.91 -11.75
C THR A 42 13.66 19.57 -11.94
N SER A 43 14.24 19.47 -13.12
CA SER A 43 15.29 18.56 -13.58
C SER A 43 16.45 18.43 -12.60
N LEU A 44 16.81 17.20 -12.22
CA LEU A 44 18.17 16.87 -11.78
C LEU A 44 18.66 15.59 -12.45
N ASN A 45 19.84 15.74 -13.04
CA ASN A 45 20.60 14.84 -13.89
C ASN A 45 20.92 13.51 -13.18
N VAL A 46 20.61 12.37 -13.81
CA VAL A 46 21.09 11.04 -13.37
C VAL A 46 22.33 10.67 -14.19
N ARG A 47 23.52 10.78 -13.57
CA ARG A 47 24.72 10.11 -14.06
C ARG A 47 24.67 8.65 -13.63
N LYS A 48 24.79 7.75 -14.62
CA LYS A 48 25.00 6.31 -14.45
C LYS A 48 26.44 6.07 -14.08
N GLU A 49 26.69 5.34 -13.00
CA GLU A 49 27.98 4.70 -12.75
C GLU A 49 27.72 3.24 -12.33
N ASP A 50 28.18 2.33 -13.19
CA ASP A 50 28.27 0.90 -12.98
C ASP A 50 29.43 0.60 -12.02
N ALA A 51 29.22 -0.28 -11.03
CA ALA A 51 30.30 -1.08 -10.47
C ALA A 51 29.77 -2.35 -9.78
N ILE A 52 30.18 -3.48 -10.34
CA ILE A 52 30.03 -4.86 -9.88
C ILE A 52 30.92 -5.08 -8.64
N ASN A 53 30.46 -5.86 -7.66
CA ASN A 53 31.31 -6.87 -7.04
C ASN A 53 30.53 -8.02 -6.36
N LYS A 54 30.91 -9.24 -6.77
CA LYS A 54 30.48 -10.54 -6.25
C LYS A 54 31.18 -10.84 -4.91
N LEU A 55 30.49 -11.51 -4.00
CA LEU A 55 31.13 -12.52 -3.14
C LEU A 55 30.11 -13.59 -2.73
N GLU A 56 30.34 -14.81 -3.20
CA GLU A 56 29.66 -16.04 -2.77
C GLU A 56 30.19 -16.53 -1.41
N LYS A 57 29.33 -17.15 -0.59
CA LYS A 57 29.36 -18.60 -0.32
C LYS A 57 28.42 -19.02 0.82
N ASN A 58 27.49 -19.91 0.44
CA ASN A 58 27.07 -21.14 1.13
C ASN A 58 26.94 -21.17 2.66
N ARG A 59 25.69 -21.30 3.13
CA ARG A 59 25.28 -22.21 4.22
C ARG A 59 23.79 -22.59 4.08
N LYS A 60 23.51 -23.78 3.55
CA LYS A 60 22.47 -24.68 4.10
C LYS A 60 23.09 -25.39 5.33
N PRO A 61 22.35 -26.02 6.28
CA PRO A 61 20.98 -26.55 6.17
C PRO A 61 20.07 -26.37 7.41
N LYS A 62 18.76 -26.49 7.23
CA LYS A 62 17.86 -27.47 7.89
C LYS A 62 16.41 -27.06 7.67
N GLU A 63 15.66 -27.95 7.03
CA GLU A 63 14.21 -27.96 7.06
C GLU A 63 13.77 -28.29 8.49
N GLU A 64 13.32 -27.27 9.23
CA GLU A 64 12.52 -27.45 10.42
C GLU A 64 11.04 -27.40 10.02
N SER A 65 10.32 -28.45 10.39
CA SER A 65 8.89 -28.64 10.20
C SER A 65 8.07 -27.42 10.66
N PRO A 66 7.15 -26.88 9.84
CA PRO A 66 6.43 -25.65 10.16
C PRO A 66 5.12 -25.97 10.87
N SER A 67 5.10 -26.20 12.19
CA SER A 67 3.80 -26.46 12.86
C SER A 67 3.53 -25.71 14.15
N GLU A 68 4.52 -25.32 14.96
CA GLU A 68 4.22 -24.70 16.27
C GLU A 68 4.37 -23.17 16.28
N ASN A 69 5.32 -22.61 15.53
CA ASN A 69 5.54 -21.16 15.49
C ASN A 69 4.40 -20.37 14.81
N ASN A 70 3.66 -20.98 13.89
CA ASN A 70 2.62 -20.30 13.12
C ASN A 70 1.47 -19.80 14.01
N HIS A 71 1.13 -20.54 15.07
CA HIS A 71 0.05 -20.14 15.97
C HIS A 71 0.42 -18.89 16.80
N ASN A 72 1.69 -18.77 17.18
CA ASN A 72 2.19 -17.62 17.93
C ASN A 72 2.26 -16.36 17.05
N ILE A 73 2.75 -16.51 15.80
CA ILE A 73 2.83 -15.43 14.83
C ILE A 73 1.43 -14.86 14.52
N GLY A 74 0.42 -15.72 14.37
CA GLY A 74 -0.97 -15.29 14.15
C GLY A 74 -1.54 -14.47 15.30
N LYS A 75 -1.26 -14.86 16.55
CA LYS A 75 -1.68 -14.11 17.75
C LYS A 75 -0.97 -12.75 17.84
N GLN A 76 0.33 -12.73 17.57
CA GLN A 76 1.11 -11.49 17.57
C GLN A 76 0.61 -10.51 16.50
N LEU A 77 0.27 -11.03 15.32
CA LEU A 77 -0.33 -10.24 14.26
C LEU A 77 -1.68 -9.64 14.68
N ASP A 78 -2.54 -10.43 15.32
CA ASP A 78 -3.84 -9.94 15.80
C ASP A 78 -3.68 -8.80 16.83
N VAL A 79 -2.77 -8.96 17.79
CA VAL A 79 -2.42 -7.89 18.75
C VAL A 79 -1.97 -6.62 18.03
N LEU A 80 -1.05 -6.74 17.06
CA LEU A 80 -0.59 -5.59 16.28
C LEU A 80 -1.74 -4.93 15.50
N LEU A 81 -2.67 -5.72 14.98
CA LEU A 81 -3.81 -5.19 14.24
C LEU A 81 -4.76 -4.37 15.13
N GLN A 82 -4.78 -4.60 16.44
CA GLN A 82 -5.70 -3.94 17.38
C GLN A 82 -5.16 -2.65 18.02
N THR A 83 -3.88 -2.32 17.83
CA THR A 83 -3.18 -1.21 18.52
C THR A 83 -3.59 0.22 18.08
N ASP A 84 -4.53 0.38 17.14
CA ASP A 84 -4.86 1.68 16.48
C ASP A 84 -5.63 2.73 17.35
N LYS A 85 -5.50 2.72 18.68
CA LYS A 85 -6.33 3.56 19.57
C LYS A 85 -5.72 4.87 20.07
N LEU A 86 -4.53 5.30 19.62
CA LEU A 86 -3.96 6.58 20.08
C LEU A 86 -4.41 7.78 19.24
N LYS A 87 -5.06 8.75 19.89
CA LYS A 87 -5.43 10.07 19.35
C LYS A 87 -4.22 11.02 19.28
N ASN A 88 -3.19 10.64 18.52
CA ASN A 88 -2.02 11.48 18.32
C ASN A 88 -2.13 12.31 17.04
N LYS A 89 -1.40 13.43 17.00
CA LYS A 89 -1.19 14.24 15.79
C LYS A 89 -0.62 13.33 14.70
N LYS A 90 -1.31 13.26 13.56
CA LYS A 90 -0.88 12.43 12.43
C LYS A 90 0.11 13.21 11.57
N GLU A 91 1.28 12.64 11.36
CA GLU A 91 2.28 13.17 10.43
C GLU A 91 2.31 12.32 9.17
N THR A 92 2.44 12.98 8.02
CA THR A 92 2.54 12.32 6.71
C THR A 92 3.96 12.47 6.20
N PHE A 93 4.58 11.37 5.81
CA PHE A 93 5.90 11.35 5.20
C PHE A 93 5.90 10.46 3.96
N PHE A 94 6.86 10.71 3.08
CA PHE A 94 7.12 9.89 1.90
C PHE A 94 8.38 9.07 2.14
N MET A 95 8.35 7.81 1.74
CA MET A 95 9.49 6.90 1.87
C MET A 95 9.61 6.05 0.61
N THR A 96 10.84 5.92 0.12
CA THR A 96 11.17 5.00 -0.95
C THR A 96 11.56 3.66 -0.34
N ILE A 97 10.92 2.58 -0.81
CA ILE A 97 11.27 1.21 -0.44
C ILE A 97 11.44 0.37 -1.70
N ASN A 98 12.17 -0.74 -1.57
CA ASN A 98 12.29 -1.72 -2.64
C ASN A 98 10.90 -2.19 -3.13
N SER A 99 10.73 -2.34 -4.45
CA SER A 99 9.45 -2.70 -5.09
C SER A 99 8.90 -4.03 -4.59
N ASP A 100 9.76 -5.04 -4.40
CA ASP A 100 9.35 -6.36 -3.94
C ASP A 100 8.88 -6.30 -2.49
N CYS A 101 9.53 -5.45 -1.69
CA CYS A 101 9.08 -5.18 -0.31
C CYS A 101 7.68 -4.55 -0.31
N ALA A 102 7.45 -3.51 -1.12
CA ALA A 102 6.14 -2.89 -1.25
C ALA A 102 5.05 -3.90 -1.68
N MET A 103 5.37 -4.77 -2.65
CA MET A 103 4.46 -5.82 -3.13
C MET A 103 4.17 -6.88 -2.08
N LYS A 104 5.15 -7.27 -1.25
CA LYS A 104 4.92 -8.20 -0.13
C LYS A 104 3.93 -7.64 0.88
N TYR A 105 4.07 -6.37 1.25
CA TYR A 105 3.10 -5.72 2.15
C TYR A 105 1.71 -5.59 1.53
N GLU A 106 1.62 -5.32 0.22
CA GLU A 106 0.32 -5.28 -0.49
C GLU A 106 -0.38 -6.65 -0.44
N LYS A 107 0.35 -7.72 -0.77
CA LYS A 107 -0.18 -9.10 -0.72
C LYS A 107 -0.59 -9.49 0.70
N LEU A 108 0.18 -9.12 1.72
CA LEU A 108 -0.15 -9.37 3.11
C LEU A 108 -1.42 -8.62 3.53
N ALA A 109 -1.54 -7.34 3.18
CA ALA A 109 -2.72 -6.53 3.50
C ALA A 109 -3.99 -7.12 2.87
N MET A 110 -3.90 -7.56 1.61
CA MET A 110 -5.00 -8.23 0.92
C MET A 110 -5.34 -9.58 1.57
N GLY A 111 -4.33 -10.39 1.88
CA GLY A 111 -4.52 -11.69 2.54
C GLY A 111 -5.16 -11.58 3.92
N ILE A 112 -4.74 -10.60 4.73
CA ILE A 112 -5.33 -10.31 6.04
C ILE A 112 -6.78 -9.84 5.87
N SER A 113 -7.04 -8.93 4.95
CA SER A 113 -8.40 -8.43 4.70
C SER A 113 -9.35 -9.54 4.30
N TYR A 114 -8.89 -10.47 3.46
CA TYR A 114 -9.69 -11.62 3.04
C TYR A 114 -9.89 -12.65 4.15
N LYS A 115 -8.81 -13.05 4.82
CA LYS A 115 -8.83 -14.16 5.78
C LYS A 115 -9.40 -13.78 7.15
N MET A 116 -9.15 -12.55 7.60
CA MET A 116 -9.56 -12.07 8.92
C MET A 116 -10.80 -11.18 8.87
N GLY A 117 -11.27 -10.79 7.68
CA GLY A 117 -12.42 -9.89 7.52
C GLY A 117 -12.17 -8.44 7.96
N VAL A 118 -10.92 -8.07 8.27
CA VAL A 118 -10.55 -6.73 8.74
C VAL A 118 -9.92 -5.94 7.60
N LYS A 119 -10.57 -4.85 7.17
CA LYS A 119 -10.03 -3.97 6.13
C LYS A 119 -8.66 -3.43 6.54
N THR A 120 -7.62 -3.89 5.84
CA THR A 120 -6.22 -3.59 6.13
C THR A 120 -5.55 -3.10 4.86
N SER A 121 -4.90 -1.93 4.90
CA SER A 121 -4.08 -1.41 3.82
C SER A 121 -2.59 -1.72 4.04
N ARG A 122 -1.81 -1.66 2.96
CA ARG A 122 -0.34 -1.72 3.01
C ARG A 122 0.23 -0.75 4.06
N ASN A 123 -0.29 0.47 4.08
CA ASN A 123 0.18 1.51 4.98
C ASN A 123 -0.16 1.21 6.46
N ASP A 124 -1.28 0.52 6.73
CA ASP A 124 -1.62 0.07 8.09
C ASP A 124 -0.56 -0.91 8.61
N LEU A 125 -0.17 -1.87 7.78
CA LEU A 125 0.86 -2.84 8.14
C LEU A 125 2.23 -2.18 8.33
N ILE A 126 2.64 -1.29 7.43
CA ILE A 126 3.92 -0.59 7.54
C ILE A 126 3.96 0.22 8.84
N ARG A 127 2.89 0.95 9.18
CA ARG A 127 2.82 1.69 10.45
C ARG A 127 2.96 0.77 11.66
N LYS A 128 2.27 -0.37 11.67
CA LYS A 128 2.31 -1.34 12.78
C LYS A 128 3.68 -1.96 12.95
N VAL A 129 4.35 -2.34 11.85
CA VAL A 129 5.71 -2.88 11.88
C VAL A 129 6.71 -1.84 12.37
N LEU A 130 6.63 -0.61 11.86
CA LEU A 130 7.51 0.47 12.31
C LEU A 130 7.30 0.79 13.79
N LEU A 131 6.05 0.84 14.25
CA LEU A 131 5.72 1.08 15.65
C LEU A 131 6.25 -0.03 16.56
N ASP A 132 6.03 -1.30 16.22
CA ASP A 132 6.54 -2.44 16.99
C ASP A 132 8.06 -2.46 17.05
N PHE A 133 8.72 -2.20 15.91
CA PHE A 133 10.18 -2.11 15.85
C PHE A 133 10.71 -0.98 16.74
N THR A 134 10.13 0.21 16.64
CA THR A 134 10.56 1.37 17.44
C THR A 134 10.34 1.10 18.93
N ASN A 135 9.17 0.63 19.34
CA ASN A 135 8.87 0.37 20.75
C ASN A 135 9.82 -0.67 21.38
N ARG A 136 10.29 -1.66 20.60
CA ARG A 136 11.20 -2.70 21.10
C ARG A 136 12.66 -2.27 21.17
N ASN A 137 13.06 -1.34 20.31
CA ASN A 137 14.48 -1.09 20.04
C ASN A 137 14.93 0.34 20.35
N TYR A 138 14.04 1.31 20.49
CA TYR A 138 14.39 2.73 20.62
C TYR A 138 15.37 2.99 21.77
N GLU A 139 15.01 2.59 23.00
CA GLU A 139 15.86 2.80 24.19
C GLU A 139 17.23 2.13 24.07
N LYS A 140 17.27 0.92 23.47
CA LYS A 140 18.55 0.20 23.29
C LYS A 140 19.44 0.90 22.27
N LEU A 141 18.83 1.40 21.19
CA LEU A 141 19.55 2.07 20.11
C LEU A 141 20.04 3.46 20.54
N ILE A 142 19.24 4.23 21.30
CA ILE A 142 19.66 5.54 21.79
C ILE A 142 20.84 5.41 22.78
N THR A 143 20.77 4.46 23.71
CA THR A 143 21.89 4.18 24.63
C THR A 143 23.17 3.80 23.88
N LEU A 144 23.07 3.02 22.80
CA LEU A 144 24.22 2.62 22.00
C LEU A 144 24.85 3.80 21.23
N ILE A 145 24.04 4.76 20.80
CA ILE A 145 24.50 5.97 20.12
C ILE A 145 25.17 6.92 21.12
N GLU A 146 24.59 7.11 22.29
CA GLU A 146 25.11 8.03 23.33
C GLU A 146 26.39 7.52 24.01
N GLN A 147 26.64 6.21 23.96
CA GLN A 147 27.87 5.60 24.46
C GLN A 147 29.05 5.71 23.47
N LYS A 148 28.81 6.17 22.25
CA LYS A 148 29.85 6.42 21.23
C LYS A 148 30.21 7.90 21.17
#